data_AF-A0AAU4KJC8-F1
#
_entry.id   AF-A0AAU4KJC8-F1
#
_cell.length_a   1.000
_cell.length_b   1.000
_cell.length_c   1.000
_cell.angle_alpha   90.00
_cell.angle_beta   90.00
_cell.angle_gamma   90.00
#
_symmetry.space_group_name_H-M   'P 1'
#
loop_
_entity.id
_entity.type
_entity.pdbx_description
1 polymer ?
#
loop_
_entity_poly.entity_id
_entity_poly.type
_entity_poly.pdbx_seq_one_letter_code
_entity_poly.pdbx_strand_id
1 'polypeptide(L)'
;MTAASTEGLTKPAGPPPTHVMARALVRPVWRGLPRSAVMTGAVLGLMLAASSRTVSEEPDPWLCLNLLRAAALAFGLGLAFLFDDPARHTTATVPTRRPVRTGLRLVLVVPFMAVCWTAALFLIPAEGRPPMGAITLEAAAVMTLALTSGLVAVRHSGATEPGIAISAGLVGAFFAAAVLLPARWELFVGPSDPHWDDAHRRWAAVLVVVVLAGARSLGEPLRRRRTTVLARR
;
A
#
# COMPACT_ATOMS: atom_id res chain seq x y z
N MET A 1 -32.28 -48.71 47.84
CA MET A 1 -30.92 -48.40 48.33
C MET A 1 -29.97 -48.60 47.16
N THR A 2 -29.28 -47.52 46.74
CA THR A 2 -28.09 -47.47 45.85
C THR A 2 -28.23 -47.97 44.40
N ALA A 3 -27.76 -47.30 43.34
CA ALA A 3 -26.77 -46.24 43.21
C ALA A 3 -26.95 -45.41 41.92
N ALA A 4 -26.52 -44.16 42.00
CA ALA A 4 -26.31 -43.22 40.91
C ALA A 4 -24.96 -43.47 40.19
N SER A 5 -24.86 -43.13 38.90
CA SER A 5 -23.65 -42.74 38.14
C SER A 5 -23.99 -42.73 36.64
N THR A 6 -23.60 -41.79 35.79
CA THR A 6 -22.70 -40.62 35.88
C THR A 6 -22.98 -39.78 34.64
N GLU A 7 -23.22 -38.48 34.82
CA GLU A 7 -23.32 -37.49 33.76
C GLU A 7 -22.00 -37.43 32.96
N GLY A 8 -22.10 -37.68 31.66
CA GLY A 8 -21.05 -37.38 30.70
C GLY A 8 -20.90 -35.86 30.55
N LEU A 9 -20.01 -35.28 31.35
CA LEU A 9 -19.61 -33.88 31.29
C LEU A 9 -18.98 -33.60 29.91
N THR A 10 -19.76 -33.02 29.00
CA THR A 10 -19.29 -32.60 27.68
C THR A 10 -18.30 -31.44 27.86
N LYS A 11 -17.03 -31.75 27.62
CA LYS A 11 -15.92 -30.79 27.58
C LYS A 11 -16.30 -29.64 26.62
N PRO A 12 -16.33 -28.36 27.07
CA PRO A 12 -16.66 -27.26 26.18
C PRO A 12 -15.60 -27.20 25.06
N ALA A 13 -16.07 -27.25 23.81
CA ALA A 13 -15.23 -27.13 22.63
C ALA A 13 -14.35 -25.89 22.76
N GLY A 14 -13.04 -26.09 22.83
CA GLY A 14 -12.07 -25.00 22.88
C GLY A 14 -12.27 -24.08 21.67
N PRO A 15 -11.92 -22.78 21.79
CA PRO A 15 -12.07 -21.84 20.69
C PRO A 15 -11.35 -22.38 19.44
N PRO A 16 -11.95 -22.22 18.25
CA PRO A 16 -11.38 -22.74 17.02
C PRO A 16 -9.96 -22.17 16.81
N PRO A 17 -9.05 -22.94 16.19
CA PRO A 17 -7.70 -22.49 15.94
C PRO A 17 -7.68 -21.17 15.16
N THR A 18 -6.79 -20.27 15.53
CA THR A 18 -6.65 -18.91 14.93
C THR A 18 -6.50 -18.91 13.41
N HIS A 19 -5.93 -19.97 12.82
CA HIS A 19 -5.77 -20.13 11.37
C HIS A 19 -7.09 -20.37 10.63
N VAL A 20 -8.08 -21.02 11.27
CA VAL A 20 -9.41 -21.25 10.69
C VAL A 20 -10.20 -19.93 10.63
N MET A 21 -10.15 -19.12 11.69
CA MET A 21 -10.72 -17.77 11.69
C MET A 21 -10.03 -16.84 10.69
N ALA A 22 -8.70 -16.91 10.57
CA ALA A 22 -7.96 -16.13 9.57
C ALA A 22 -8.41 -16.49 8.14
N ARG A 23 -8.47 -17.79 7.81
CA ARG A 23 -8.91 -18.27 6.49
C ARG A 23 -10.37 -17.92 6.19
N ALA A 24 -11.24 -17.98 7.19
CA ALA A 24 -12.64 -17.57 7.06
C ALA A 24 -12.81 -16.06 6.77
N LEU A 25 -11.88 -15.22 7.25
CA LEU A 25 -11.88 -13.78 6.99
C LEU A 25 -11.28 -13.39 5.63
N VAL A 26 -10.45 -14.25 5.02
CA VAL A 26 -9.83 -13.97 3.71
C VAL A 26 -10.90 -13.77 2.63
N ARG A 27 -11.89 -14.66 2.53
CA ARG A 27 -12.89 -14.61 1.45
C ARG A 27 -13.81 -13.37 1.51
N PRO A 28 -14.35 -12.97 2.67
CA PRO A 28 -15.09 -11.71 2.81
C PRO A 28 -14.24 -10.48 2.51
N VAL A 29 -12.99 -10.45 3.00
CA VAL A 29 -12.07 -9.32 2.76
C VAL A 29 -11.71 -9.22 1.28
N TRP A 30 -11.43 -10.35 0.63
CA TRP A 30 -11.17 -10.41 -0.80
C TRP A 30 -12.34 -9.85 -1.61
N ARG A 31 -13.58 -10.20 -1.24
CA ARG A 31 -14.79 -9.70 -1.93
C ARG A 31 -15.07 -8.22 -1.69
N GLY A 32 -14.73 -7.68 -0.53
CA GLY A 32 -14.92 -6.28 -0.18
C GLY A 32 -13.73 -5.37 -0.51
N LEU A 33 -12.87 -5.77 -1.45
CA LEU A 33 -11.79 -4.93 -1.97
C LEU A 33 -12.30 -4.13 -3.18
N PRO A 34 -11.95 -2.83 -3.30
CA PRO A 34 -12.22 -2.03 -4.48
C PRO A 34 -11.27 -2.47 -5.62
N ARG A 35 -11.52 -3.67 -6.17
CA ARG A 35 -10.67 -4.28 -7.18
C ARG A 35 -10.59 -3.43 -8.44
N SER A 36 -11.68 -2.76 -8.81
CA SER A 36 -11.70 -1.86 -9.97
C SER A 36 -10.64 -0.79 -9.85
N ALA A 37 -10.58 -0.05 -8.75
CA ALA A 37 -9.60 1.03 -8.58
C ALA A 37 -8.15 0.53 -8.61
N VAL A 38 -7.86 -0.58 -7.93
CA VAL A 38 -6.51 -1.18 -7.92
C VAL A 38 -6.13 -1.70 -9.32
N MET A 39 -7.05 -2.37 -10.01
CA MET A 39 -6.81 -2.90 -11.35
C MET A 39 -6.66 -1.79 -12.37
N THR A 40 -7.48 -0.73 -12.31
CA THR A 40 -7.35 0.44 -13.19
C THR A 40 -6.01 1.12 -13.00
N GLY A 41 -5.58 1.36 -11.75
CA GLY A 41 -4.26 1.89 -11.45
C GLY A 41 -3.12 0.99 -11.98
N ALA A 42 -3.27 -0.32 -11.84
CA ALA A 42 -2.28 -1.28 -12.32
C ALA A 42 -2.20 -1.33 -13.85
N VAL A 43 -3.35 -1.34 -14.54
CA VAL A 43 -3.43 -1.32 -16.00
C VAL A 43 -2.87 -0.02 -16.54
N LEU A 44 -3.21 1.13 -15.95
CA LEU A 44 -2.66 2.43 -16.36
C LEU A 44 -1.15 2.47 -16.18
N GLY A 45 -0.63 2.03 -15.03
CA GLY A 45 0.82 1.96 -14.79
C GLY A 45 1.55 1.06 -15.80
N LEU A 46 0.99 -0.10 -16.11
CA LEU A 46 1.54 -1.01 -17.11
C LEU A 46 1.44 -0.46 -18.54
N MET A 47 0.34 0.21 -18.90
CA MET A 47 0.20 0.88 -20.20
C MET A 47 1.23 2.00 -20.38
N LEU A 48 1.48 2.79 -19.33
CA LEU A 48 2.52 3.83 -19.36
C LEU A 48 3.93 3.23 -19.47
N ALA A 49 4.21 2.10 -18.83
CA ALA A 49 5.49 1.42 -19.02
C ALA A 49 5.61 0.82 -20.43
N ALA A 50 4.54 0.23 -20.95
CA ALA A 50 4.51 -0.38 -22.28
C ALA A 50 4.60 0.64 -23.42
N SER A 51 4.12 1.88 -23.22
CA SER A 51 4.16 2.93 -24.24
C SER A 51 5.59 3.30 -24.64
N SER A 52 6.57 3.09 -23.76
CA SER A 52 8.00 3.25 -24.09
C SER A 52 8.43 2.45 -25.32
N ARG A 53 7.81 1.28 -25.56
CA ARG A 53 8.10 0.43 -26.72
C ARG A 53 7.46 0.90 -28.01
N THR A 54 6.38 1.67 -27.93
CA THR A 54 5.59 2.07 -29.11
C THR A 54 5.92 3.49 -29.58
N VAL A 55 6.44 4.34 -28.68
CA VAL A 55 6.63 5.77 -28.95
C VAL A 55 8.01 6.08 -29.56
N SER A 56 9.03 5.25 -29.32
CA SER A 56 10.40 5.57 -29.73
C SER A 56 11.07 4.39 -30.43
N GLU A 57 11.57 4.64 -31.66
CA GLU A 57 12.46 3.70 -32.38
C GLU A 57 13.85 3.61 -31.72
N GLU A 58 14.31 4.71 -31.11
CA GLU A 58 15.51 4.76 -30.27
C GLU A 58 15.11 4.98 -28.79
N PRO A 59 15.51 4.10 -27.85
CA PRO A 59 15.11 4.22 -26.44
C PRO A 59 15.75 5.43 -25.75
N ASP A 60 15.05 6.56 -25.66
CA ASP A 60 15.50 7.70 -24.85
C ASP A 60 15.45 7.36 -23.34
N PRO A 61 16.59 7.35 -22.63
CA PRO A 61 16.64 7.04 -21.20
C PRO A 61 15.85 8.03 -20.34
N TRP A 62 15.75 9.30 -20.75
CA TRP A 62 15.03 10.33 -20.02
C TRP A 62 13.51 10.11 -20.07
N LEU A 63 12.98 9.79 -21.26
CA LEU A 63 11.60 9.40 -21.44
C LEU A 63 11.26 8.12 -20.66
N CYS A 64 12.10 7.09 -20.74
CA CYS A 64 11.90 5.82 -20.01
C CYS A 64 11.81 6.03 -18.49
N LEU A 65 12.67 6.88 -17.94
CA LEU A 65 12.68 7.21 -16.52
C LEU A 65 11.42 7.97 -16.08
N ASN A 66 10.97 8.95 -16.87
CA ASN A 66 9.74 9.68 -16.55
C ASN A 66 8.48 8.81 -16.69
N LEU A 67 8.44 7.89 -17.65
CA LEU A 67 7.36 6.90 -17.78
C LEU A 67 7.32 5.94 -16.58
N LEU A 68 8.47 5.52 -16.05
CA LEU A 68 8.53 4.74 -14.81
C LEU A 68 8.03 5.51 -13.60
N ARG A 69 8.41 6.79 -13.47
CA ARG A 69 7.92 7.66 -12.39
C ARG A 69 6.40 7.87 -12.48
N ALA A 70 5.88 8.06 -13.70
CA ALA A 70 4.45 8.15 -13.95
C ALA A 70 3.72 6.83 -13.63
N ALA A 71 4.30 5.68 -13.99
CA ALA A 71 3.76 4.37 -13.63
C ALA A 71 3.73 4.15 -12.11
N ALA A 72 4.79 4.53 -11.40
CA ALA A 72 4.85 4.50 -9.93
C ALA A 72 3.76 5.36 -9.29
N LEU A 73 3.51 6.56 -9.85
CA LEU A 73 2.43 7.44 -9.41
C LEU A 73 1.06 6.79 -9.66
N ALA A 74 0.83 6.19 -10.84
CA ALA A 74 -0.42 5.49 -11.17
C ALA A 74 -0.69 4.30 -10.22
N PHE A 75 0.35 3.54 -9.88
CA PHE A 75 0.28 2.49 -8.86
C PHE A 75 -0.07 3.05 -7.48
N GLY A 76 0.55 4.17 -7.06
CA GLY A 76 0.23 4.87 -5.82
C GLY A 76 -1.21 5.37 -5.76
N LEU A 77 -1.74 5.89 -6.88
CA LEU A 77 -3.13 6.31 -7.00
C LEU A 77 -4.09 5.14 -6.82
N GLY A 78 -3.85 4.00 -7.48
CA GLY A 78 -4.66 2.79 -7.27
C GLY A 78 -4.68 2.33 -5.80
N LEU A 79 -3.56 2.52 -5.08
CA LEU A 79 -3.45 2.22 -3.65
C LEU A 79 -4.17 3.24 -2.75
N ALA A 80 -4.29 4.50 -3.15
CA ALA A 80 -5.01 5.52 -2.39
C ALA A 80 -6.51 5.15 -2.24
N PHE A 81 -7.10 4.56 -3.28
CA PHE A 81 -8.49 4.10 -3.27
C PHE A 81 -8.69 2.76 -2.56
N LEU A 82 -7.63 2.08 -2.10
CA LEU A 82 -7.73 0.80 -1.38
C LEU A 82 -8.58 0.90 -0.11
N PHE A 83 -8.65 2.10 0.47
CA PHE A 83 -9.38 2.37 1.71
C PHE A 83 -10.77 2.99 1.50
N ASP A 84 -11.16 3.29 0.26
CA ASP A 84 -12.56 3.63 -0.04
C ASP A 84 -13.43 2.39 0.19
N ASP A 85 -14.37 2.50 1.13
CA ASP A 85 -15.37 1.48 1.40
C ASP A 85 -16.76 2.07 1.13
N PRO A 86 -17.26 1.99 -0.13
CA PRO A 86 -18.56 2.56 -0.49
C PRO A 86 -19.75 1.86 0.20
N ALA A 87 -19.54 0.71 0.86
CA ALA A 87 -20.58 -0.05 1.55
C ALA A 87 -20.66 0.25 3.07
N ARG A 88 -20.06 1.35 3.52
CA ARG A 88 -20.06 1.73 4.96
C ARG A 88 -21.44 2.04 5.51
N HIS A 89 -22.39 2.42 4.66
CA HIS A 89 -23.76 2.76 5.06
C HIS A 89 -24.59 1.53 5.49
N THR A 90 -24.22 0.32 5.08
CA THR A 90 -24.98 -0.92 5.38
C THR A 90 -24.28 -1.89 6.33
N THR A 91 -22.99 -1.72 6.62
CA THR A 91 -22.19 -2.68 7.41
C THR A 91 -21.78 -2.19 8.82
N ALA A 92 -22.29 -1.03 9.26
CA ALA A 92 -21.97 -0.41 10.55
C ALA A 92 -22.31 -1.28 11.78
N THR A 93 -23.09 -2.34 11.61
CA THR A 93 -23.52 -3.26 12.68
C THR A 93 -22.61 -4.47 12.89
N VAL A 94 -21.57 -4.69 12.07
CA VAL A 94 -20.71 -5.89 12.19
C VAL A 94 -19.52 -5.63 13.12
N PRO A 95 -19.37 -6.36 14.25
CA PRO A 95 -18.34 -6.13 15.26
C PRO A 95 -16.99 -6.74 14.87
N THR A 96 -16.53 -6.52 13.63
CA THR A 96 -15.19 -6.94 13.19
C THR A 96 -14.21 -5.78 13.31
N ARG A 97 -13.08 -6.05 13.97
CA ARG A 97 -12.09 -5.05 14.35
C ARG A 97 -11.39 -4.47 13.11
N ARG A 98 -11.55 -3.16 12.86
CA ARG A 98 -10.92 -2.37 11.77
C ARG A 98 -9.45 -2.71 11.44
N PRO A 99 -8.50 -2.85 12.41
CA PRO A 99 -7.09 -3.03 12.06
C PRO A 99 -6.76 -4.39 11.44
N VAL A 100 -7.52 -5.44 11.74
CA VAL A 100 -7.29 -6.78 11.17
C VAL A 100 -7.68 -6.81 9.69
N ARG A 101 -8.76 -6.11 9.34
CA ARG A 101 -9.23 -5.97 7.96
C ARG A 101 -8.22 -5.19 7.12
N THR A 102 -7.69 -4.09 7.66
CA THR A 102 -6.65 -3.29 7.02
C THR A 102 -5.35 -4.07 6.81
N GLY A 103 -4.85 -4.75 7.85
CA GLY A 103 -3.64 -5.57 7.73
C GLY A 103 -3.79 -6.69 6.69
N LEU A 104 -4.94 -7.36 6.64
CA LEU A 104 -5.19 -8.40 5.66
C LEU A 104 -5.30 -7.87 4.23
N ARG A 105 -5.92 -6.70 4.03
CA ARG A 105 -5.96 -6.01 2.73
C ARG A 105 -4.54 -5.65 2.27
N LEU A 106 -3.70 -5.12 3.15
CA LEU A 106 -2.30 -4.79 2.85
C LEU A 106 -1.49 -6.03 2.44
N VAL A 107 -1.55 -7.10 3.23
CA VAL A 107 -0.80 -8.36 2.97
C VAL A 107 -1.13 -8.95 1.59
N LEU A 108 -2.33 -8.71 1.09
CA LEU A 108 -2.81 -9.26 -0.17
C LEU A 108 -2.54 -8.33 -1.36
N VAL A 109 -2.61 -7.01 -1.18
CA VAL A 109 -2.39 -6.05 -2.27
C VAL A 109 -0.90 -5.75 -2.49
N VAL A 110 -0.09 -5.68 -1.43
CA VAL A 110 1.37 -5.45 -1.54
C VAL A 110 2.07 -6.43 -2.48
N PRO A 111 1.88 -7.78 -2.38
CA PRO A 111 2.54 -8.70 -3.30
C PRO A 111 2.04 -8.56 -4.74
N PHE A 112 0.75 -8.27 -4.94
CA PHE A 112 0.21 -8.01 -6.27
C PHE A 112 0.87 -6.79 -6.91
N MET A 113 1.00 -5.69 -6.18
CA MET A 113 1.68 -4.50 -6.66
C MET A 113 3.16 -4.74 -6.95
N ALA A 114 3.84 -5.57 -6.14
CA ALA A 114 5.22 -5.95 -6.41
C ALA A 114 5.36 -6.71 -7.74
N VAL A 115 4.43 -7.61 -8.06
CA VAL A 115 4.40 -8.31 -9.36
C VAL A 115 4.14 -7.33 -10.50
N CYS A 116 3.17 -6.42 -10.37
CA CYS A 116 2.89 -5.41 -11.39
C CYS A 116 4.08 -4.47 -11.63
N TRP A 117 4.76 -4.05 -10.56
CA TRP A 117 5.98 -3.23 -10.66
C TRP A 117 7.11 -3.99 -11.36
N THR A 118 7.30 -5.26 -11.00
CA THR A 118 8.31 -6.11 -11.64
C THR A 118 8.02 -6.26 -13.13
N ALA A 119 6.76 -6.43 -13.53
CA ALA A 119 6.36 -6.45 -14.94
C ALA A 119 6.64 -5.12 -15.64
N ALA A 120 6.36 -3.97 -15.01
CA ALA A 120 6.68 -2.65 -15.54
C ALA A 120 8.19 -2.47 -15.81
N LEU A 121 9.03 -2.97 -14.91
CA LEU A 121 10.49 -2.98 -15.07
C LEU A 121 10.97 -3.84 -16.26
N PHE A 122 10.31 -4.98 -16.52
CA PHE A 122 10.63 -5.85 -17.66
C PHE A 122 10.06 -5.35 -19.00
N LEU A 123 9.04 -4.49 -18.96
CA LEU A 123 8.49 -3.86 -20.17
C LEU A 123 9.49 -2.87 -20.78
N ILE A 124 10.45 -2.35 -20.04
CA ILE A 124 11.39 -1.34 -20.56
C ILE A 124 12.56 -2.01 -21.30
N PRO A 125 12.92 -1.51 -22.50
CA PRO A 125 14.04 -2.01 -23.28
C PRO A 125 15.36 -2.00 -22.47
N ALA A 126 16.22 -2.98 -22.71
CA ALA A 126 17.49 -3.10 -21.99
C ALA A 126 18.45 -1.93 -22.28
N GLU A 127 18.39 -1.38 -23.48
CA GLU A 127 19.28 -0.33 -23.99
C GLU A 127 19.06 1.03 -23.32
N GLY A 128 17.83 1.33 -22.88
CA GLY A 128 17.47 2.55 -22.17
C GLY A 128 17.22 2.35 -20.68
N ARG A 129 17.65 1.22 -20.10
CA ARG A 129 17.26 0.83 -18.73
C ARG A 129 18.03 1.67 -17.69
N PRO A 130 17.34 2.52 -16.90
CA PRO A 130 17.97 3.27 -15.83
C PRO A 130 18.34 2.36 -14.64
N PRO A 131 19.11 2.87 -13.64
CA PRO A 131 19.49 2.10 -12.45
C PRO A 131 18.26 1.62 -11.66
N MET A 132 17.96 0.32 -11.78
CA MET A 132 16.69 -0.25 -11.32
C MET A 132 16.47 -0.12 -9.81
N GLY A 133 17.54 -0.24 -9.01
CA GLY A 133 17.46 -0.13 -7.55
C GLY A 133 17.08 1.27 -7.07
N ALA A 134 17.47 2.30 -7.81
CA ALA A 134 17.17 3.68 -7.49
C ALA A 134 15.69 3.99 -7.76
N ILE A 135 15.17 3.52 -8.90
CA ILE A 135 13.78 3.75 -9.27
C ILE A 135 12.79 2.86 -8.50
N THR A 136 13.20 1.65 -8.10
CA THR A 136 12.38 0.84 -7.19
C THR A 136 12.25 1.51 -5.82
N LEU A 137 13.27 2.25 -5.36
CA LEU A 137 13.22 3.03 -4.14
C LEU A 137 12.21 4.19 -4.24
N GLU A 138 12.25 4.97 -5.34
CA GLU A 138 11.27 6.03 -5.60
C GLU A 138 9.84 5.45 -5.60
N ALA A 139 9.62 4.36 -6.34
CA ALA A 139 8.32 3.72 -6.44
C ALA A 139 7.84 3.16 -5.09
N ALA A 140 8.74 2.52 -4.32
CA ALA A 140 8.43 2.04 -2.98
C ALA A 140 8.03 3.19 -2.05
N ALA A 141 8.72 4.33 -2.11
CA ALA A 141 8.39 5.50 -1.31
C ALA A 141 7.00 6.05 -1.66
N VAL A 142 6.68 6.22 -2.95
CA VAL A 142 5.37 6.70 -3.41
C VAL A 142 4.24 5.75 -2.99
N MET A 143 4.40 4.45 -3.21
CA MET A 143 3.40 3.45 -2.83
C MET A 143 3.22 3.40 -1.31
N THR A 144 4.30 3.45 -0.53
CA THR A 144 4.23 3.44 0.93
C THR A 144 3.60 4.72 1.46
N LEU A 145 3.86 5.87 0.82
CA LEU A 145 3.26 7.16 1.16
C LEU A 145 1.75 7.11 0.95
N ALA A 146 1.29 6.61 -0.20
CA ALA A 146 -0.14 6.42 -0.48
C ALA A 146 -0.82 5.53 0.58
N LEU A 147 -0.20 4.39 0.91
CA LEU A 147 -0.70 3.47 1.92
C LEU A 147 -0.76 4.11 3.32
N THR A 148 0.29 4.83 3.70
CA THR A 148 0.41 5.47 5.01
C THR A 148 -0.60 6.61 5.16
N SER A 149 -0.79 7.42 4.13
CA SER A 149 -1.83 8.45 4.09
C SER A 149 -3.22 7.85 4.27
N GLY A 150 -3.49 6.71 3.63
CA GLY A 150 -4.73 5.94 3.85
C GLY A 150 -4.91 5.49 5.31
N LEU A 151 -3.86 4.95 5.93
CA LEU A 151 -3.87 4.55 7.35
C LEU A 151 -4.12 5.75 8.29
N VAL A 152 -3.47 6.87 8.02
CA VAL A 152 -3.61 8.10 8.81
C VAL A 152 -5.01 8.69 8.64
N ALA A 153 -5.53 8.75 7.41
CA ALA A 153 -6.88 9.23 7.12
C ALA A 153 -7.95 8.36 7.79
N VAL A 154 -7.85 7.04 7.72
CA VAL A 154 -8.80 6.14 8.40
C VAL A 154 -8.76 6.27 9.93
N ARG A 155 -7.61 6.68 10.49
CA ARG A 155 -7.42 6.89 11.93
C ARG A 155 -7.97 8.23 12.41
N HIS A 156 -7.71 9.31 11.68
CA HIS A 156 -8.00 10.68 12.13
C HIS A 156 -9.27 11.26 11.51
N SER A 157 -9.67 10.76 10.34
CA SER A 157 -10.84 11.24 9.62
C SER A 157 -11.97 10.22 9.75
N GLY A 158 -13.15 10.68 10.17
CA GLY A 158 -14.40 9.95 10.01
C GLY A 158 -14.88 9.89 8.55
N ALA A 159 -14.10 10.46 7.62
CA ALA A 159 -14.43 10.60 6.21
C ALA A 159 -14.72 9.25 5.55
N THR A 160 -15.79 9.24 4.79
CA THR A 160 -16.33 8.06 4.11
C THR A 160 -15.50 7.66 2.89
N GLU A 161 -14.82 8.64 2.26
CA GLU A 161 -14.10 8.46 0.99
C GLU A 161 -12.76 9.21 0.98
N PRO A 162 -11.71 8.72 1.68
CA PRO A 162 -10.42 9.39 1.71
C PRO A 162 -9.64 9.30 0.38
N GLY A 163 -10.05 8.43 -0.55
CA GLY A 163 -9.28 8.12 -1.76
C GLY A 163 -8.99 9.34 -2.65
N ILE A 164 -9.97 10.21 -2.86
CA ILE A 164 -9.83 11.41 -3.70
C ILE A 164 -8.85 12.41 -3.06
N ALA A 165 -9.00 12.69 -1.76
CA ALA A 165 -8.14 13.63 -1.06
C ALA A 165 -6.68 13.15 -1.01
N ILE A 166 -6.47 11.85 -0.79
CA ILE A 166 -5.12 11.24 -0.81
C ILE A 166 -4.53 11.30 -2.21
N SER A 167 -5.32 10.99 -3.24
CA SER A 167 -4.88 11.04 -4.63
C SER A 167 -4.49 12.46 -5.06
N ALA A 168 -5.36 13.44 -4.78
CA ALA A 168 -5.10 14.84 -5.07
C ALA A 168 -3.87 15.35 -4.29
N GLY A 169 -3.74 14.98 -3.02
CA GLY A 169 -2.57 15.31 -2.21
C GLY A 169 -1.28 14.67 -2.73
N LEU A 170 -1.33 13.43 -3.21
CA LEU A 170 -0.17 12.72 -3.78
C LEU A 170 0.27 13.35 -5.10
N VAL A 171 -0.66 13.63 -6.01
CA VAL A 171 -0.38 14.31 -7.28
C VAL A 171 0.15 15.72 -7.02
N GLY A 172 -0.53 16.47 -6.15
CA GLY A 172 -0.11 17.82 -5.75
C GLY A 172 1.28 17.82 -5.15
N ALA A 173 1.59 16.89 -4.24
CA ALA A 173 2.91 16.77 -3.64
C ALA A 173 3.98 16.36 -4.67
N PHE A 174 3.65 15.47 -5.61
CA PHE A 174 4.57 15.04 -6.66
C PHE A 174 4.97 16.21 -7.57
N PHE A 175 3.99 16.97 -8.08
CA PHE A 175 4.26 18.13 -8.92
C PHE A 175 4.86 19.30 -8.15
N ALA A 176 4.43 19.53 -6.91
CA ALA A 176 5.05 20.50 -6.03
C ALA A 176 6.53 20.16 -5.78
N ALA A 177 6.83 18.88 -5.56
CA ALA A 177 8.21 18.41 -5.41
C ALA A 177 9.04 18.62 -6.68
N ALA A 178 8.44 18.52 -7.86
CA ALA A 178 9.13 18.76 -9.13
C ALA A 178 9.36 20.25 -9.43
N VAL A 179 8.45 21.14 -9.04
CA VAL A 179 8.48 22.56 -9.44
C VAL A 179 9.02 23.50 -8.35
N LEU A 180 8.72 23.22 -7.08
CA LEU A 180 8.99 24.14 -5.97
C LEU A 180 10.26 23.80 -5.20
N LEU A 181 10.88 22.64 -5.47
CA LEU A 181 12.09 22.27 -4.76
C LEU A 181 13.29 23.05 -5.30
N PRO A 182 14.06 23.69 -4.42
CA PRO A 182 15.30 24.31 -4.84
C PRO A 182 16.26 23.24 -5.37
N ALA A 183 17.12 23.59 -6.34
CA ALA A 183 18.10 22.68 -6.95
C ALA A 183 18.92 21.85 -5.95
N ARG A 184 19.24 22.42 -4.77
CA ARG A 184 19.96 21.71 -3.70
C ARG A 184 19.19 20.54 -3.04
N TRP A 185 17.87 20.48 -3.22
CA TRP A 185 16.96 19.47 -2.68
C TRP A 185 16.26 18.66 -3.77
N GLU A 186 16.67 18.79 -5.03
CA GLU A 186 15.99 18.17 -6.16
C GLU A 186 15.86 16.65 -5.94
N LEU A 187 14.60 16.17 -5.98
CA LEU A 187 14.27 14.74 -5.85
C LEU A 187 14.21 14.05 -7.20
N PHE A 188 13.99 14.79 -8.28
CA PHE A 188 13.76 14.26 -9.62
C PHE A 188 14.93 14.58 -10.53
N VAL A 189 16.01 13.86 -10.31
CA VAL A 189 17.25 14.08 -11.05
C VAL A 189 17.38 13.07 -12.18
N GLY A 190 18.12 13.44 -13.25
CA GLY A 190 18.42 12.57 -14.38
C GLY A 190 19.52 11.55 -14.11
N PRO A 191 19.56 10.44 -14.86
CA PRO A 191 20.51 9.35 -14.62
C PRO A 191 21.98 9.75 -14.86
N SER A 192 22.21 10.81 -15.64
CA SER A 192 23.55 11.34 -15.95
C SER A 192 23.98 12.51 -15.05
N ASP A 193 23.16 12.89 -14.08
CA ASP A 193 23.46 14.02 -13.19
C ASP A 193 24.40 13.60 -12.04
N PRO A 194 25.42 14.41 -11.71
CA PRO A 194 26.31 14.16 -10.57
C PRO A 194 25.58 13.99 -9.22
N HIS A 195 24.39 14.55 -9.04
CA HIS A 195 23.64 14.52 -7.78
C HIS A 195 22.67 13.33 -7.66
N TRP A 196 22.72 12.38 -8.60
CA TRP A 196 21.84 11.21 -8.63
C TRP A 196 21.80 10.47 -7.29
N ASP A 197 22.96 10.17 -6.71
CA ASP A 197 23.04 9.42 -5.44
C ASP A 197 22.44 10.20 -4.27
N ASP A 198 22.64 11.51 -4.22
CA ASP A 198 22.11 12.36 -3.16
C ASP A 198 20.58 12.48 -3.24
N ALA A 199 20.02 12.57 -4.45
CA ALA A 199 18.56 12.52 -4.66
C ALA A 199 17.97 11.20 -4.13
N HIS A 200 18.63 10.07 -4.39
CA HIS A 200 18.16 8.76 -3.92
C HIS A 200 18.34 8.57 -2.41
N ARG A 201 19.35 9.17 -1.79
CA ARG A 201 19.45 9.23 -0.31
C ARG A 201 18.29 9.99 0.31
N ARG A 202 17.83 11.09 -0.31
CA ARG A 202 16.62 11.81 0.13
C ARG A 202 15.38 10.94 -0.01
N TRP A 203 15.23 10.21 -1.11
CA TRP A 203 14.15 9.23 -1.27
C TRP A 203 14.18 8.12 -0.22
N ALA A 204 15.36 7.61 0.13
CA ALA A 204 15.51 6.64 1.20
C ALA A 204 15.06 7.22 2.55
N ALA A 205 15.44 8.46 2.86
CA ALA A 205 14.99 9.15 4.07
C ALA A 205 13.46 9.33 4.09
N VAL A 206 12.86 9.74 2.97
CA VAL A 206 11.40 9.83 2.82
C VAL A 206 10.75 8.47 3.10
N LEU A 207 11.24 7.40 2.48
CA LEU A 207 10.72 6.05 2.69
C LEU A 207 10.79 5.65 4.18
N VAL A 208 11.92 5.88 4.84
CA VAL A 208 12.08 5.57 6.27
C VAL A 208 11.07 6.32 7.12
N VAL A 209 10.93 7.63 6.91
CA VAL A 209 9.97 8.47 7.65
C VAL A 209 8.54 7.97 7.46
N VAL A 210 8.16 7.66 6.22
CA VAL A 210 6.82 7.17 5.87
C VAL A 210 6.56 5.79 6.50
N VAL A 211 7.51 4.86 6.42
CA VAL A 211 7.41 3.54 7.05
C VAL A 211 7.24 3.66 8.56
N LEU A 212 8.01 4.53 9.23
CA LEU A 212 7.89 4.78 10.66
C LEU A 212 6.53 5.38 11.02
N ALA A 213 6.01 6.32 10.23
CA ALA A 213 4.68 6.89 10.41
C ALA A 213 3.57 5.85 10.23
N GLY A 214 3.69 4.97 9.23
CA GLY A 214 2.80 3.84 9.01
C GLY A 214 2.83 2.82 10.14
N ALA A 215 4.03 2.43 10.60
CA ALA A 215 4.23 1.52 11.71
C ALA A 215 3.66 2.08 13.02
N ARG A 216 3.87 3.38 13.31
CA ARG A 216 3.28 4.05 14.47
C ARG A 216 1.75 4.06 14.40
N SER A 217 1.19 4.23 13.21
CA SER A 217 -0.25 4.20 12.98
C SER A 217 -0.86 2.80 13.19
N LEU A 218 -0.10 1.74 12.92
CA LEU A 218 -0.51 0.34 13.16
C LEU A 218 -0.20 -0.17 14.58
N GLY A 219 0.83 0.37 15.26
CA GLY A 219 1.33 -0.13 16.55
C GLY A 219 0.50 0.26 17.77
N GLU A 220 -0.08 1.47 17.79
CA GLU A 220 -0.92 1.96 18.90
C GLU A 220 -2.11 1.02 19.28
N PRO A 221 -2.88 0.47 18.32
CA PRO A 221 -3.96 -0.47 18.63
C PRO A 221 -3.51 -1.87 19.05
N LEU A 222 -2.29 -2.30 18.68
CA LEU A 222 -1.72 -3.58 19.13
C LEU A 222 -1.20 -3.47 20.57
N ARG A 223 -0.64 -2.32 20.95
CA ARG A 223 -0.12 -2.08 22.32
C ARG A 223 -1.24 -2.06 23.35
N ARG A 224 -2.39 -1.43 23.05
CA ARG A 224 -3.60 -1.49 23.90
C ARG A 224 -4.08 -2.92 24.15
N ARG A 225 -3.93 -3.85 23.19
CA ARG A 225 -4.32 -5.26 23.39
C ARG A 225 -3.45 -5.98 24.41
N ARG A 226 -2.14 -5.76 24.40
CA ARG A 226 -1.24 -6.38 25.39
C ARG A 226 -1.61 -5.93 26.80
N THR A 227 -1.85 -4.63 26.98
CA THR A 227 -2.23 -4.08 28.29
C THR A 227 -3.59 -4.59 28.78
N THR A 228 -4.61 -4.71 27.92
CA THR A 228 -5.95 -5.18 28.37
C THR A 228 -6.02 -6.69 28.60
N VAL A 229 -5.24 -7.50 27.87
CA VAL A 229 -5.17 -8.96 28.10
C VAL A 229 -4.36 -9.26 29.36
N LEU A 230 -3.30 -8.50 29.64
CA LEU A 230 -2.53 -8.62 30.88
C LEU A 230 -3.33 -8.13 32.10
N ALA A 231 -4.19 -7.12 31.96
CA ALA A 231 -5.05 -6.64 33.04
C ALA A 231 -6.28 -7.52 33.34
N ARG A 232 -6.53 -8.56 32.54
CA ARG A 232 -7.61 -9.56 32.74
C ARG A 232 -7.09 -10.94 33.16
N ARG A 233 -5.79 -11.07 33.38
CA ARG A 233 -5.17 -12.23 34.02
C ARG A 233 -4.83 -11.88 35.46
#